data_AF-A0A814LXC4-F1
#
_entry.id   AF-A0A814LXC4-F1
#
_cell.length_a   1.000
_cell.length_b   1.000
_cell.length_c   1.000
_cell.angle_alpha   90.00
_cell.angle_beta   90.00
_cell.angle_gamma   90.00
#
_symmetry.space_group_name_H-M   'P 1'
#
loop_
_entity.id
_entity.type
_entity.pdbx_description
1 polymer ?
#
loop_
_entity_poly.entity_id
_entity_poly.type
_entity_poly.pdbx_seq_one_letter_code
_entity_poly.pdbx_strand_id
1 'polypeptide(L)'
;MITINRFLTIKYPNKRFFQRRTWPFISSGIQWIISILIPVPYLIYLDQGCARQEQTPYWLQIYSFVIFIIVPLILNAIFNSLIFITVRSSSRRVAQAVAATTGPTAKINHSNSRDTRLLKHMLFIFVATMIFSFVRSSSKRVHVTTATTLVPVANLKRQQHRDIYLLKHMLFLLTVFIIGWAPYYTMIAIDPSDDVLLWISMLLKILPVMSALINIVDLFIYNNDLRQYLKKQCLKYLCCNRS
;
A
#
# COMPACT_ATOMS: atom_id res chain seq x y z
N MET A 1 3.21 5.48 -5.37
CA MET A 1 4.69 5.54 -5.27
C MET A 1 5.28 4.82 -4.07
N ILE A 2 4.72 4.94 -2.86
CA ILE A 2 5.26 4.28 -1.65
C ILE A 2 5.48 2.77 -1.87
N THR A 3 4.50 2.07 -2.45
CA THR A 3 4.56 0.64 -2.78
C THR A 3 5.72 0.30 -3.73
N ILE A 4 5.96 1.15 -4.73
CA ILE A 4 7.03 0.99 -5.72
C ILE A 4 8.40 1.16 -5.05
N ASN A 5 8.57 2.24 -4.30
CA ASN A 5 9.81 2.50 -3.57
C ASN A 5 10.15 1.33 -2.64
N ARG A 6 9.15 0.85 -1.90
CA ARG A 6 9.30 -0.33 -1.04
C ARG A 6 9.68 -1.58 -1.84
N PHE A 7 9.00 -1.84 -2.95
CA PHE A 7 9.31 -2.99 -3.80
C PHE A 7 10.77 -2.96 -4.27
N LEU A 8 11.25 -1.80 -4.73
CA LEU A 8 12.63 -1.62 -5.18
C LEU A 8 13.64 -1.83 -4.04
N THR A 9 13.37 -1.30 -2.85
CA THR A 9 14.23 -1.50 -1.67
C THR A 9 14.30 -2.97 -1.26
N ILE A 10 13.19 -3.71 -1.32
CA ILE A 10 13.14 -5.14 -0.97
C ILE A 10 13.83 -6.00 -2.03
N LYS A 11 13.59 -5.71 -3.32
CA LYS A 11 14.12 -6.51 -4.43
C LYS A 11 15.62 -6.30 -4.64
N TYR A 12 16.12 -5.08 -4.42
CA TYR A 12 17.50 -4.71 -4.70
C TYR A 12 18.27 -4.24 -3.45
N PRO A 13 18.43 -5.10 -2.41
CA PRO A 13 19.06 -4.71 -1.15
C PRO A 13 20.53 -4.31 -1.30
N ASN A 14 21.22 -4.79 -2.34
CA ASN A 14 22.65 -4.50 -2.56
C ASN A 14 22.90 -3.22 -3.37
N LYS A 15 21.85 -2.62 -3.95
CA LYS A 15 21.99 -1.41 -4.75
C LYS A 15 21.87 -0.19 -3.84
N ARG A 16 23.03 0.38 -3.45
CA ARG A 16 23.12 1.59 -2.60
C ARG A 16 22.24 2.75 -3.10
N PHE A 17 22.03 2.84 -4.41
CA PHE A 17 21.18 3.86 -5.03
C PHE A 17 19.77 3.94 -4.42
N PHE A 18 19.07 2.81 -4.27
CA PHE A 18 17.71 2.78 -3.72
C PHE A 18 17.65 2.99 -2.21
N GLN A 19 18.80 2.95 -1.53
CA GLN A 19 18.91 3.21 -0.10
C GLN A 19 19.31 4.66 0.21
N ARG A 20 19.77 5.42 -0.81
CA ARG A 20 20.12 6.82 -0.62
C ARG A 20 18.87 7.65 -0.33
N ARG A 21 19.03 8.61 0.58
CA ARG A 21 17.98 9.59 0.96
C ARG A 21 17.47 10.41 -0.24
N THR A 22 18.24 10.50 -1.33
CA THR A 22 17.85 11.19 -2.57
C THR A 22 16.77 10.46 -3.36
N TRP A 23 16.68 9.13 -3.28
CA TRP A 23 15.74 8.35 -4.09
C TRP A 23 14.26 8.71 -3.83
N PRO A 24 13.79 8.81 -2.57
CA PRO A 24 12.43 9.27 -2.28
C PRO A 24 12.09 10.64 -2.87
N PHE A 25 13.05 11.58 -2.91
CA PHE A 25 12.84 12.90 -3.50
C PHE A 25 12.67 12.83 -5.01
N ILE A 26 13.52 12.05 -5.70
CA ILE A 26 13.40 11.84 -7.15
C ILE A 26 12.05 11.19 -7.48
N SER A 27 11.67 10.13 -6.74
CA SER A 27 10.38 9.47 -6.91
C SER A 27 9.20 10.43 -6.66
N SER A 28 9.33 11.33 -5.68
CA SER A 28 8.30 12.35 -5.41
C SER A 28 8.24 13.37 -6.55
N GLY A 29 9.37 13.85 -7.07
CA GLY A 29 9.41 14.78 -8.20
C GLY A 29 8.75 14.19 -9.45
N ILE A 30 9.04 12.93 -9.78
CA ILE A 30 8.38 12.21 -10.89
C ILE A 30 6.86 12.13 -10.66
N GLN A 31 6.42 11.86 -9.42
CA GLN A 31 5.00 11.83 -9.09
C GLN A 31 4.33 13.18 -9.35
N TRP A 32 4.95 14.28 -8.94
CA TRP A 32 4.43 15.63 -9.19
C TRP A 32 4.28 15.92 -10.68
N ILE A 33 5.30 15.58 -11.49
CA ILE A 33 5.23 15.76 -12.95
C ILE A 33 4.04 14.97 -13.53
N ILE A 34 3.89 13.69 -13.15
CA ILE A 34 2.76 12.87 -13.60
C ILE A 34 1.42 13.48 -13.14
N SER A 35 1.33 13.95 -11.90
CA SER A 35 0.12 14.59 -11.37
C SER A 35 -0.25 15.88 -12.08
N ILE A 36 0.71 16.62 -12.63
CA ILE A 36 0.47 17.81 -13.46
C ILE A 36 0.02 17.42 -14.87
N LEU A 37 0.55 16.31 -15.41
CA LEU A 37 0.21 15.83 -16.75
C LEU A 37 -1.18 15.19 -16.84
N ILE A 38 -1.62 14.49 -15.79
CA ILE A 38 -2.93 13.81 -15.76
C ILE A 38 -4.13 14.74 -16.05
N PRO A 39 -4.24 15.95 -15.48
CA PRO A 39 -5.37 16.84 -15.74
C PRO A 39 -5.29 17.59 -17.08
N VAL A 40 -4.24 17.41 -17.90
CA VAL A 40 -4.09 18.14 -19.17
C VAL A 40 -5.30 17.99 -20.11
N PRO A 41 -5.90 16.80 -20.30
CA PRO A 41 -7.11 16.67 -21.11
C PRO A 41 -8.29 17.51 -20.60
N TYR A 42 -8.41 17.72 -19.28
CA TYR A 42 -9.41 18.62 -18.69
C TYR A 42 -9.10 20.08 -19.00
N LEU A 43 -7.84 20.49 -18.92
CA LEU A 43 -7.44 21.88 -19.21
C LEU A 43 -7.72 22.25 -20.66
N ILE A 44 -7.41 21.35 -21.59
CA ILE A 44 -7.69 21.55 -23.03
C ILE A 44 -9.19 21.67 -23.28
N TYR A 45 -10.00 20.83 -22.60
CA TYR A 45 -11.46 20.89 -22.73
C TYR A 45 -12.05 22.19 -22.14
N LEU A 46 -11.53 22.64 -20.99
CA LEU A 46 -11.98 23.90 -20.36
C LEU A 46 -11.71 25.12 -21.25
N ASP A 47 -10.56 25.17 -21.93
CA ASP A 47 -10.20 26.27 -22.84
C ASP A 47 -11.13 26.35 -24.06
N GLN A 48 -11.58 25.20 -24.57
CA GLN A 48 -12.53 25.12 -25.69
C GLN A 48 -13.98 25.46 -25.28
N GLY A 49 -14.29 25.45 -23.98
CA GLY A 49 -15.65 25.41 -23.44
C GLY A 49 -16.20 26.70 -22.82
N CYS A 50 -15.43 27.80 -22.75
CA CYS A 50 -15.91 29.05 -22.11
C CYS A 50 -17.18 29.68 -22.74
N ALA A 51 -17.71 29.12 -23.85
CA ALA A 51 -18.95 29.57 -24.48
C ALA A 51 -20.14 28.59 -24.36
N ARG A 52 -19.98 27.37 -23.83
CA ARG A 52 -21.09 26.41 -23.70
C ARG A 52 -20.99 25.62 -22.40
N GLN A 53 -21.94 25.88 -21.51
CA GLN A 53 -22.23 25.13 -20.30
C GLN A 53 -22.88 23.78 -20.65
N GLU A 54 -22.23 23.00 -21.53
CA GLU A 54 -22.66 21.66 -21.90
C GLU A 54 -21.82 20.63 -21.13
N GLN A 55 -22.49 19.56 -20.73
CA GLN A 55 -22.01 18.46 -19.90
C GLN A 55 -20.59 18.01 -20.27
N THR A 56 -19.79 17.68 -19.26
CA THR A 56 -18.46 17.08 -19.46
C THR A 56 -18.59 15.84 -20.36
N PRO A 57 -17.79 15.71 -21.42
CA PRO A 57 -17.96 14.62 -22.37
C PRO A 57 -17.70 13.28 -21.70
N TYR A 58 -18.51 12.28 -22.04
CA TYR A 58 -18.48 10.95 -21.42
C TYR A 58 -17.09 10.29 -21.45
N TRP A 59 -16.32 10.48 -22.53
CA TRP A 59 -14.96 9.93 -22.63
C TRP A 59 -14.03 10.48 -21.54
N LEU A 60 -14.21 11.73 -21.12
CA LEU A 60 -13.38 12.39 -20.10
C LEU A 60 -13.72 11.88 -18.70
N GLN A 61 -14.99 11.53 -18.47
CA GLN A 61 -15.44 10.84 -17.25
C GLN A 61 -14.83 9.44 -17.14
N ILE A 62 -14.89 8.65 -18.22
CA ILE A 62 -14.23 7.34 -18.30
C ILE A 62 -12.72 7.49 -18.07
N TYR A 63 -12.09 8.46 -18.74
CA TYR A 63 -10.66 8.74 -18.58
C TYR A 63 -10.30 8.97 -17.10
N SER A 64 -11.06 9.82 -16.41
CA SER A 64 -10.89 10.06 -14.97
C SER A 64 -11.04 8.79 -14.14
N PHE A 65 -12.10 8.01 -14.36
CA PHE A 65 -12.30 6.77 -13.62
C PHE A 65 -11.13 5.79 -13.83
N VAL A 66 -10.68 5.61 -15.08
CA VAL A 66 -9.57 4.70 -15.40
C VAL A 66 -8.26 5.17 -14.75
N ILE A 67 -7.93 6.45 -14.90
CA ILE A 67 -6.64 7.00 -14.43
C ILE A 67 -6.59 7.13 -12.91
N PHE A 68 -7.68 7.54 -12.26
CA PHE A 68 -7.68 7.76 -10.81
C PHE A 68 -8.02 6.50 -10.01
N ILE A 69 -8.80 5.57 -10.55
CA ILE A 69 -9.21 4.36 -9.82
C ILE A 69 -8.52 3.11 -10.34
N ILE A 70 -8.73 2.78 -11.62
CA ILE A 70 -8.33 1.48 -12.17
C ILE A 70 -6.81 1.33 -12.20
N VAL A 71 -6.09 2.32 -12.75
CA VAL A 71 -4.63 2.26 -12.88
C VAL A 71 -3.95 2.18 -11.51
N PRO A 72 -4.23 3.04 -10.51
CA PRO A 72 -3.64 2.93 -9.18
C PRO A 72 -3.96 1.62 -8.47
N LEU A 73 -5.18 1.10 -8.64
CA LEU A 73 -5.60 -0.17 -8.04
C LEU A 73 -4.81 -1.35 -8.63
N ILE A 74 -4.72 -1.43 -9.97
CA ILE A 74 -3.96 -2.48 -10.67
C ILE A 74 -2.48 -2.40 -10.28
N LEU A 75 -1.88 -1.21 -10.35
CA LEU A 75 -0.47 -1.04 -10.01
C LEU A 75 -0.20 -1.43 -8.55
N ASN A 76 -1.02 -0.98 -7.59
CA ASN A 76 -0.86 -1.37 -6.19
C ASN A 76 -1.03 -2.88 -6.00
N ALA A 77 -2.01 -3.51 -6.65
CA ALA A 77 -2.21 -4.95 -6.58
C ALA A 77 -0.99 -5.72 -7.13
N ILE A 78 -0.45 -5.29 -8.27
CA ILE A 78 0.75 -5.88 -8.88
C ILE A 78 1.95 -5.75 -7.92
N PHE A 79 2.27 -4.54 -7.47
CA PHE A 79 3.45 -4.32 -6.62
C PHE A 79 3.32 -5.01 -5.26
N ASN A 80 2.15 -5.00 -4.63
CA ASN A 80 1.93 -5.73 -3.37
C ASN A 80 2.08 -7.25 -3.56
N SER A 81 1.60 -7.79 -4.69
CA SER A 81 1.78 -9.20 -5.03
C SER A 81 3.26 -9.54 -5.24
N LEU A 82 4.00 -8.69 -5.95
CA LEU A 82 5.44 -8.86 -6.17
C LEU A 82 6.25 -8.78 -4.87
N ILE A 83 5.91 -7.85 -3.97
CA ILE A 83 6.51 -7.76 -2.63
C ILE A 83 6.25 -9.05 -1.87
N PHE A 84 5.01 -9.52 -1.86
CA PHE A 84 4.64 -10.74 -1.15
C PHE A 84 5.42 -11.97 -1.66
N ILE A 85 5.50 -12.14 -2.98
CA ILE A 85 6.27 -13.23 -3.62
C ILE A 85 7.75 -13.15 -3.21
N THR A 86 8.33 -11.95 -3.23
CA THR A 86 9.74 -11.72 -2.90
C THR A 86 10.06 -11.98 -1.42
N VAL A 87 9.16 -11.57 -0.52
CA VAL A 87 9.31 -11.85 0.92
C VAL A 87 9.19 -13.35 1.17
N ARG A 88 8.21 -14.02 0.55
CA ARG A 88 8.00 -15.46 0.70
C ARG A 88 9.17 -16.29 0.19
N SER A 89 9.74 -15.93 -0.97
CA SER A 89 10.93 -16.62 -1.50
C SER A 89 12.13 -16.43 -0.58
N SER A 90 12.29 -15.25 0.01
CA SER A 90 13.35 -14.96 0.98
C SER A 90 13.20 -15.76 2.27
N SER A 91 11.97 -15.85 2.82
CA SER A 91 11.70 -16.70 3.99
C SER A 91 11.98 -18.18 3.75
N ARG A 92 11.67 -18.69 2.55
CA ARG A 92 11.97 -20.08 2.17
C ARG A 92 13.46 -20.37 2.13
N ARG A 93 14.25 -19.49 1.51
CA ARG A 93 15.72 -19.64 1.45
C ARG A 93 16.34 -19.70 2.84
N VAL A 94 15.86 -18.85 3.75
CA VAL A 94 16.40 -18.84 5.12
C VAL A 94 15.99 -20.10 5.89
N ALA A 95 14.73 -20.55 5.76
CA ALA A 95 14.30 -21.80 6.38
C ALA A 95 15.13 -22.99 5.90
N GLN A 96 15.46 -23.06 4.62
CA GLN A 96 16.33 -24.09 4.04
C GLN A 96 17.77 -23.99 4.55
N ALA A 97 18.34 -22.78 4.64
CA ALA A 97 19.68 -22.56 5.17
C ALA A 97 19.80 -22.96 6.65
N VAL A 98 18.79 -22.65 7.46
CA VAL A 98 18.73 -23.06 8.87
C VAL A 98 18.64 -24.58 8.96
N ALA A 99 17.75 -25.22 8.19
CA ALA A 99 17.60 -26.67 8.16
C ALA A 99 18.89 -27.41 7.81
N ALA A 100 19.65 -26.91 6.82
CA ALA A 100 20.93 -27.49 6.42
C ALA A 100 21.99 -27.42 7.54
N THR A 101 21.91 -26.41 8.41
CA THR A 101 22.88 -26.19 9.50
C THR A 101 22.55 -27.01 10.75
N THR A 102 21.27 -27.31 11.00
CA THR A 102 20.81 -28.05 12.20
C THR A 102 20.89 -29.59 12.09
N GLY A 103 21.36 -30.13 10.97
CA GLY A 103 21.50 -31.58 10.78
C GLY A 103 20.18 -32.34 10.54
N PRO A 104 20.24 -33.62 10.13
CA PRO A 104 19.11 -34.40 9.60
C PRO A 104 18.06 -34.84 10.62
N THR A 105 18.15 -34.48 11.90
CA THR A 105 17.20 -34.95 12.92
C THR A 105 15.91 -34.13 13.04
N ALA A 106 15.81 -32.98 12.37
CA ALA A 106 14.56 -32.21 12.33
C ALA A 106 13.67 -32.68 11.18
N LYS A 107 12.69 -33.57 11.47
CA LYS A 107 11.58 -33.90 10.56
C LYS A 107 10.80 -32.61 10.23
N ILE A 108 11.14 -31.96 9.12
CA ILE A 108 10.40 -30.79 8.62
C ILE A 108 9.09 -31.32 8.04
N ASN A 109 8.01 -31.18 8.80
CA ASN A 109 6.68 -31.56 8.37
C ASN A 109 6.33 -30.90 7.02
N HIS A 110 6.03 -31.75 6.05
CA HIS A 110 5.84 -31.46 4.63
C HIS A 110 4.51 -30.70 4.35
N SER A 111 4.30 -29.56 5.00
CA SER A 111 3.09 -28.71 4.86
C SER A 111 3.13 -27.76 3.65
N ASN A 112 4.13 -27.87 2.77
CA ASN A 112 4.54 -26.77 1.89
C ASN A 112 3.89 -26.74 0.48
N SER A 113 3.18 -27.79 0.06
CA SER A 113 2.50 -27.85 -1.25
C SER A 113 1.05 -27.35 -1.22
N ARG A 114 0.35 -27.48 -0.08
CA ARG A 114 -0.99 -26.91 0.11
C ARG A 114 -0.96 -25.39 0.12
N ASP A 115 0.07 -24.77 0.69
CA ASP A 115 0.17 -23.31 0.82
C ASP A 115 0.48 -22.57 -0.49
N THR A 116 0.94 -23.25 -1.55
CA THR A 116 1.15 -22.64 -2.87
C THR A 116 -0.09 -22.73 -3.75
N ARG A 117 -0.83 -23.84 -3.64
CA ARG A 117 -2.15 -24.00 -4.28
C ARG A 117 -3.18 -23.07 -3.64
N LEU A 118 -3.17 -22.95 -2.31
CA LEU A 118 -3.94 -21.96 -1.57
C LEU A 118 -3.52 -20.54 -1.89
N LEU A 119 -2.24 -20.24 -2.16
CA LEU A 119 -1.84 -18.88 -2.55
C LEU A 119 -2.30 -18.52 -3.97
N LYS A 120 -2.23 -19.44 -4.93
CA LYS A 120 -2.81 -19.21 -6.27
C LYS A 120 -4.32 -19.01 -6.20
N HIS A 121 -5.01 -19.86 -5.44
CA HIS A 121 -6.44 -19.67 -5.18
C HIS A 121 -6.72 -18.40 -4.40
N MET A 122 -5.92 -18.05 -3.39
CA MET A 122 -6.07 -16.81 -2.61
C MET A 122 -5.69 -15.57 -3.40
N LEU A 123 -4.86 -15.64 -4.44
CA LEU A 123 -4.55 -14.55 -5.38
C LEU A 123 -5.72 -14.34 -6.36
N PHE A 124 -6.32 -15.43 -6.85
CA PHE A 124 -7.50 -15.42 -7.71
C PHE A 124 -8.76 -14.96 -6.94
N ILE A 125 -8.95 -15.50 -5.73
CA ILE A 125 -9.94 -15.09 -4.73
C ILE A 125 -9.56 -13.71 -4.15
N PHE A 126 -8.31 -13.26 -4.19
CA PHE A 126 -7.88 -11.92 -3.71
C PHE A 126 -8.52 -10.80 -4.49
N VAL A 127 -8.63 -10.98 -5.81
CA VAL A 127 -9.28 -10.03 -6.71
C VAL A 127 -10.80 -10.02 -6.44
N ALA A 128 -11.38 -11.15 -6.04
CA ALA A 128 -12.81 -11.30 -5.78
C ALA A 128 -13.26 -11.07 -4.31
N THR A 129 -12.36 -11.13 -3.34
CA THR A 129 -12.70 -11.33 -1.90
C THR A 129 -11.78 -10.53 -0.96
N MET A 130 -11.16 -9.46 -1.45
CA MET A 130 -10.15 -8.67 -0.72
C MET A 130 -10.63 -8.02 0.59
N ILE A 131 -11.93 -8.09 0.93
CA ILE A 131 -12.48 -7.53 2.18
C ILE A 131 -12.48 -8.54 3.34
N PHE A 132 -12.65 -9.86 3.12
CA PHE A 132 -13.01 -10.77 4.23
C PHE A 132 -11.92 -11.75 4.70
N SER A 133 -10.94 -12.10 3.86
CA SER A 133 -10.12 -13.32 4.11
C SER A 133 -8.69 -13.06 4.62
N PHE A 134 -8.18 -11.82 4.61
CA PHE A 134 -6.76 -11.55 4.88
C PHE A 134 -6.36 -11.54 6.36
N VAL A 135 -7.33 -11.44 7.28
CA VAL A 135 -7.05 -11.42 8.73
C VAL A 135 -6.79 -12.83 9.28
N ARG A 136 -7.34 -13.89 8.67
CA ARG A 136 -7.41 -15.22 9.31
C ARG A 136 -6.20 -16.15 9.06
N SER A 137 -5.36 -15.89 8.04
CA SER A 137 -4.36 -16.88 7.57
C SER A 137 -2.91 -16.62 8.02
N SER A 138 -2.57 -15.45 8.57
CA SER A 138 -1.17 -15.12 8.94
C SER A 138 -0.76 -15.51 10.38
N SER A 139 -1.61 -16.25 11.12
CA SER A 139 -1.39 -16.55 12.55
C SER A 139 -1.29 -18.06 12.85
N LYS A 140 -0.50 -18.79 12.07
CA LYS A 140 -0.02 -20.12 12.50
C LYS A 140 1.51 -20.13 12.42
N ARG A 141 2.15 -19.67 13.50
CA ARG A 141 3.60 -19.78 13.70
C ARG A 141 3.95 -21.16 14.23
N VAL A 142 4.83 -21.84 13.52
CA VAL A 142 5.59 -22.97 14.05
C VAL A 142 6.61 -22.42 15.05
N HIS A 143 6.47 -22.79 16.32
CA HIS A 143 7.50 -22.60 17.34
C HIS A 143 8.55 -23.70 17.16
N VAL A 144 9.70 -23.37 16.60
CA VAL A 144 10.92 -24.20 16.74
C VAL A 144 11.83 -23.45 17.70
N THR A 145 11.96 -23.99 18.91
CA THR A 145 12.87 -23.49 19.95
C THR A 145 14.06 -24.43 19.97
N THR A 146 15.17 -24.05 19.32
CA THR A 146 16.46 -24.72 19.51
C THR A 146 17.51 -23.65 19.77
N ALA A 147 18.06 -23.69 20.98
CA ALA A 147 18.97 -22.71 21.54
C ALA A 147 20.41 -23.13 21.31
N THR A 148 21.07 -22.63 20.26
CA THR A 148 22.56 -22.54 20.22
C THR A 148 23.17 -21.66 19.12
N THR A 149 22.40 -21.06 18.21
CA THR A 149 22.89 -20.10 17.18
C THR A 149 22.03 -18.82 17.12
N LEU A 150 21.95 -18.12 18.26
CA LEU A 150 20.84 -17.21 18.59
C LEU A 150 20.82 -15.83 17.89
N VAL A 151 21.94 -15.33 17.37
CA VAL A 151 22.02 -13.92 16.90
C VAL A 151 21.47 -13.69 15.47
N PRO A 152 21.80 -14.48 14.43
CA PRO A 152 21.30 -14.22 13.08
C PRO A 152 19.80 -14.54 12.91
N VAL A 153 19.27 -15.50 13.66
CA VAL A 153 17.87 -15.95 13.53
C VAL A 153 16.89 -14.93 14.15
N ALA A 154 17.27 -14.29 15.26
CA ALA A 154 16.43 -13.29 15.92
C ALA A 154 16.21 -12.04 15.04
N ASN A 155 17.26 -11.54 14.39
CA ASN A 155 17.18 -10.39 13.50
C ASN A 155 16.28 -10.65 12.29
N LEU A 156 16.34 -11.87 11.74
CA LEU A 156 15.53 -12.24 10.59
C LEU A 156 14.05 -12.36 10.92
N LYS A 157 13.73 -12.94 12.09
CA LYS A 157 12.35 -13.03 12.60
C LYS A 157 11.76 -11.63 12.85
N ARG A 158 12.57 -10.70 13.36
CA ARG A 158 12.17 -9.29 13.55
C ARG A 158 11.89 -8.59 12.22
N GLN A 159 12.76 -8.78 11.23
CA GLN A 159 12.58 -8.21 9.88
C GLN A 159 11.30 -8.73 9.22
N GLN A 160 11.06 -10.05 9.25
CA GLN A 160 9.85 -10.64 8.69
C GLN A 160 8.59 -10.11 9.37
N HIS A 161 8.60 -9.93 10.70
CA HIS A 161 7.45 -9.37 11.41
C HIS A 161 7.16 -7.93 11.00
N ARG A 162 8.20 -7.11 10.84
CA ARG A 162 8.07 -5.73 10.34
C ARG A 162 7.49 -5.70 8.93
N ASP A 163 7.94 -6.59 8.04
CA ASP A 163 7.48 -6.62 6.65
C ASP A 163 6.01 -7.03 6.54
N ILE A 164 5.56 -7.99 7.36
CA ILE A 164 4.16 -8.40 7.46
C ILE A 164 3.29 -7.26 8.00
N TYR A 165 3.74 -6.60 9.07
CA TYR A 165 3.00 -5.47 9.65
C TYR A 165 2.84 -4.33 8.64
N LEU A 166 3.92 -3.99 7.93
CA LEU A 166 3.90 -2.96 6.89
C LEU A 166 3.02 -3.37 5.70
N LEU A 167 2.96 -4.66 5.34
CA LEU A 167 2.03 -5.14 4.30
C LEU A 167 0.56 -4.98 4.72
N LYS A 168 0.22 -5.29 5.99
CA LYS A 168 -1.14 -5.08 6.52
C LYS A 168 -1.54 -3.62 6.46
N HIS A 169 -0.63 -2.73 6.86
CA HIS A 169 -0.85 -1.29 6.79
C HIS A 169 -1.03 -0.80 5.35
N MET A 170 -0.23 -1.27 4.38
CA MET A 170 -0.42 -0.94 2.96
C MET A 170 -1.77 -1.42 2.42
N LEU A 171 -2.25 -2.58 2.86
CA LEU A 171 -3.56 -3.10 2.47
C LEU A 171 -4.69 -2.27 3.08
N PHE A 172 -4.54 -1.85 4.34
CA PHE A 172 -5.47 -0.94 5.00
C PHE A 172 -5.61 0.40 4.24
N LEU A 173 -4.49 1.03 3.89
CA LEU A 173 -4.48 2.25 3.08
C LEU A 173 -5.17 2.08 1.72
N LEU A 174 -4.96 0.92 1.07
CA LEU A 174 -5.64 0.60 -0.19
C LEU A 174 -7.16 0.46 0.00
N THR A 175 -7.61 -0.17 1.08
CA THR A 175 -9.03 -0.28 1.40
C THR A 175 -9.67 1.09 1.64
N VAL A 176 -9.01 1.95 2.43
CA VAL A 176 -9.46 3.33 2.68
C VAL A 176 -9.54 4.14 1.38
N PHE A 177 -8.58 3.93 0.47
CA PHE A 177 -8.58 4.54 -0.84
C PHE A 177 -9.78 4.09 -1.69
N ILE A 178 -10.02 2.77 -1.80
CA ILE A 178 -11.12 2.23 -2.61
C ILE A 178 -12.47 2.73 -2.08
N ILE A 179 -12.70 2.64 -0.76
CA ILE A 179 -13.95 3.08 -0.14
C ILE A 179 -14.17 4.58 -0.33
N GLY A 180 -13.11 5.39 -0.24
CA GLY A 180 -13.21 6.84 -0.36
C GLY A 180 -13.43 7.33 -1.80
N TRP A 181 -12.71 6.76 -2.76
CA TRP A 181 -12.62 7.33 -4.11
C TRP A 181 -13.46 6.60 -5.15
N ALA A 182 -13.61 5.27 -5.04
CA ALA A 182 -14.32 4.50 -6.06
C ALA A 182 -15.80 4.90 -6.17
N PRO A 183 -16.57 5.04 -5.07
CA PRO A 183 -17.98 5.45 -5.17
C PRO A 183 -18.18 6.78 -5.90
N TYR A 184 -17.30 7.76 -5.63
CA TYR A 184 -17.34 9.08 -6.28
C TYR A 184 -17.12 8.99 -7.79
N TYR A 185 -16.05 8.33 -8.23
CA TYR A 185 -15.77 8.23 -9.66
C TYR A 185 -16.69 7.24 -10.40
N THR A 186 -17.23 6.23 -9.71
CA THR A 186 -18.25 5.34 -10.28
C THR A 186 -19.54 6.11 -10.55
N MET A 187 -19.97 7.00 -9.64
CA MET A 187 -21.13 7.87 -9.88
C MET A 187 -20.90 8.73 -11.12
N ILE A 188 -19.74 9.41 -11.20
CA ILE A 188 -19.38 10.25 -12.36
C ILE A 188 -19.37 9.46 -13.67
N ALA A 189 -18.98 8.18 -13.64
CA ALA A 189 -18.88 7.35 -14.84
C ALA A 189 -20.20 6.70 -15.28
N ILE A 190 -21.11 6.39 -14.35
CA ILE A 190 -22.35 5.65 -14.65
C ILE A 190 -23.50 6.61 -14.99
N ASP A 191 -23.64 7.70 -14.23
CA ASP A 191 -24.81 8.55 -14.32
C ASP A 191 -24.40 10.01 -14.46
N PRO A 192 -24.26 10.50 -15.71
CA PRO A 192 -24.02 11.91 -15.97
C PRO A 192 -25.27 12.77 -15.80
N SER A 193 -26.45 12.18 -15.50
CA SER A 193 -27.70 12.93 -15.34
C SER A 193 -27.80 13.56 -13.95
N ASP A 194 -28.39 14.75 -13.90
CA ASP A 194 -28.54 15.56 -12.67
C ASP A 194 -29.59 15.00 -11.69
N ASP A 195 -30.23 13.87 -12.00
CA ASP A 195 -31.35 13.31 -11.23
C ASP A 195 -30.91 12.54 -9.98
N VAL A 196 -29.60 12.40 -9.75
CA VAL A 196 -29.10 11.81 -8.50
C VAL A 196 -29.42 12.74 -7.32
N LEU A 197 -30.10 12.19 -6.31
CA LEU A 197 -30.49 12.91 -5.10
C LEU A 197 -29.32 13.74 -4.54
N LEU A 198 -29.53 15.06 -4.39
CA LEU A 198 -28.49 16.02 -3.98
C LEU A 198 -27.66 15.56 -2.76
N TRP A 199 -28.32 14.93 -1.78
CA TRP A 199 -27.68 14.39 -0.58
C TRP A 199 -26.68 13.27 -0.87
N ILE A 200 -26.97 12.39 -1.83
CA ILE A 200 -26.07 11.30 -2.24
C ILE A 200 -24.82 11.91 -2.88
N SER A 201 -24.99 12.89 -3.76
CA SER A 201 -23.87 13.62 -4.40
C SER A 201 -22.97 14.30 -3.36
N MET A 202 -23.56 14.99 -2.37
CA MET A 202 -22.80 15.61 -1.28
C MET A 202 -22.03 14.57 -0.45
N LEU A 203 -22.67 13.47 -0.08
CA LEU A 203 -22.02 12.40 0.69
C LEU A 203 -20.84 11.82 -0.09
N LEU A 204 -21.02 11.49 -1.38
CA LEU A 204 -19.97 10.94 -2.23
C LEU A 204 -18.80 11.92 -2.45
N LYS A 205 -19.05 13.24 -2.44
CA LYS A 205 -17.99 14.27 -2.50
C LYS A 205 -17.17 14.37 -1.21
N ILE A 206 -17.77 14.09 -0.05
CA ILE A 206 -17.09 14.13 1.25
C ILE A 206 -16.20 12.88 1.45
N LEU A 207 -16.57 11.73 0.89
CA LEU A 207 -15.85 10.47 1.04
C LEU A 207 -14.34 10.56 0.68
N PRO A 208 -13.93 11.13 -0.48
CA PRO A 208 -12.52 11.32 -0.81
C PRO A 208 -11.75 12.17 0.20
N VAL A 209 -12.39 13.23 0.73
CA VAL A 209 -11.79 14.12 1.75
C VAL A 209 -11.55 13.36 3.05
N MET A 210 -12.53 12.59 3.49
CA MET A 210 -12.41 11.74 4.69
C MET A 210 -11.33 10.67 4.50
N SER A 211 -11.26 10.05 3.31
CA SER A 211 -10.21 9.08 2.97
C SER A 211 -8.81 9.70 3.04
N ALA A 212 -8.64 10.92 2.51
CA ALA A 212 -7.38 11.66 2.62
C ALA A 212 -7.02 11.98 4.08
N LEU A 213 -7.99 12.40 4.89
CA LEU A 213 -7.79 12.67 6.32
C LEU A 213 -7.36 11.40 7.07
N ILE A 214 -8.03 10.27 6.83
CA ILE A 214 -7.65 8.98 7.43
C ILE A 214 -6.22 8.62 7.05
N ASN A 215 -5.82 8.80 5.79
CA ASN A 215 -4.44 8.53 5.36
C ASN A 215 -3.41 9.41 6.06
N ILE A 216 -3.72 10.69 6.33
CA ILE A 216 -2.85 11.61 7.07
C ILE A 216 -2.71 11.14 8.53
N VAL A 217 -3.84 10.82 9.18
CA VAL A 217 -3.86 10.32 10.57
C VAL A 217 -3.11 9.00 10.68
N ASP A 218 -3.33 8.08 9.75
CA ASP A 218 -2.66 6.78 9.69
C ASP A 218 -1.14 6.95 9.50
N LEU A 219 -0.71 7.82 8.59
CA LEU A 219 0.71 8.13 8.40
C LEU A 219 1.34 8.70 9.68
N PHE A 220 0.61 9.57 10.39
CA PHE A 220 1.06 10.13 11.66
C PHE A 220 1.19 9.06 12.75
N ILE A 221 0.20 8.18 12.87
CA ILE A 221 0.20 7.09 13.86
C ILE A 221 1.33 6.10 13.59
N TYR A 222 1.57 5.73 12.34
CA TYR A 222 2.54 4.69 12.00
C TYR A 222 3.99 5.18 11.90
N ASN A 223 4.21 6.48 11.69
CA ASN A 223 5.56 7.04 11.60
C ASN A 223 6.16 7.29 12.99
N ASN A 224 6.77 6.25 13.55
CA ASN A 224 7.39 6.33 14.87
C ASN A 224 8.46 7.43 14.97
N ASP A 225 9.25 7.63 13.91
CA ASP A 225 10.30 8.65 13.90
C ASP A 225 9.72 10.06 13.92
N LEU A 226 8.64 10.30 13.18
CA LEU A 226 7.90 11.56 13.22
C LEU A 226 7.29 11.81 14.61
N ARG A 227 6.67 10.79 15.21
CA ARG A 227 6.13 10.91 16.59
C ARG A 227 7.22 11.22 17.60
N GLN A 228 8.38 10.56 17.50
CA GLN A 228 9.52 10.83 18.37
C GLN A 228 10.07 12.24 18.17
N TYR A 229 10.17 12.70 16.91
CA TYR A 229 10.58 14.05 16.58
C TYR A 229 9.63 15.10 17.17
N LEU A 230 8.33 14.92 16.98
CA LEU A 230 7.31 15.83 17.52
C LEU A 230 7.28 15.83 19.05
N LYS A 231 7.42 14.66 19.69
CA LYS A 231 7.54 14.55 21.15
C LYS A 231 8.74 15.34 21.66
N LYS A 232 9.89 15.25 20.99
CA LYS A 232 11.10 16.02 21.33
C LYS A 232 10.88 17.54 21.18
N GLN A 233 10.26 17.98 20.09
CA GLN A 233 9.98 19.40 19.88
C GLN A 233 8.97 19.93 20.91
N CYS A 234 7.91 19.18 21.21
CA CYS A 234 6.92 19.55 22.21
C CYS A 234 7.55 19.69 23.61
N LEU A 235 8.41 18.74 24.00
CA LEU A 235 9.17 18.84 25.26
C LEU A 235 10.08 20.06 25.29
N LYS A 236 10.73 20.42 24.17
CA LYS A 236 11.57 21.63 24.08
C LYS A 236 10.75 22.90 24.33
N TYR A 237 9.58 23.03 23.69
CA TYR A 237 8.70 24.19 23.90
C TYR A 237 8.14 24.26 25.33
N LEU A 238 7.74 23.12 25.91
CA LEU A 238 7.22 23.08 27.28
C LEU A 238 8.29 23.40 28.34
N CYS A 239 9.54 23.00 28.13
CA CYS A 239 10.63 23.30 29.06
C CYS A 239 11.15 24.74 28.92
N CYS A 240 11.16 25.32 27.71
CA CYS A 240 11.58 26.71 27.49
C CYS A 240 10.56 27.74 27.97
N ASN A 241 9.28 27.39 28.11
CA ASN A 241 8.25 28.30 28.60
C ASN A 241 8.13 28.32 30.15
N ARG A 242 9.09 27.71 30.84
CA ARG A 242 9.11 27.54 32.31
C ARG A 242 10.27 28.26 32.99
N SER A 243 11.05 29.02 32.24
CA SER A 243 12.16 29.89 32.68
C SER A 243 11.77 31.35 32.45
#